data_AF-A0A6A5VVC5-F1
#
_entry.id   AF-A0A6A5VVC5-F1
#
_cell.length_a   1.000
_cell.length_b   1.000
_cell.length_c   1.000
_cell.angle_alpha   90.00
_cell.angle_beta   90.00
_cell.angle_gamma   90.00
#
_symmetry.space_group_name_H-M   'P 1'
#
loop_
_entity.id
_entity.type
_entity.pdbx_description
1 polymer ?
#
loop_
_entity_poly.entity_id
_entity_poly.type
_entity_poly.pdbx_seq_one_letter_code
_entity_poly.pdbx_strand_id
1 'polypeptide(L)'
;MSRVDTGPTSTKGCPSTLPDSIFDPHINGHLVSTRIYNYDLITRLFIHLSQKAITNHKCYVYSYDVARQGITGVPPEESEDSTVQERGWFRDVAVFTQICTNHAIPNGQTPEEIFIHWRDSLLEFLDTNNSGGLWTRIN
;
A
#
# COMPACT_ATOMS: atom_id res chain seq x y z
N MET A 1 -19.87 -5.20 -62.53
CA MET A 1 -18.53 -4.81 -62.01
C MET A 1 -18.78 -3.64 -61.07
N SER A 2 -19.08 -3.88 -59.78
CA SER A 2 -18.11 -4.04 -58.64
C SER A 2 -17.45 -2.68 -58.32
N ARG A 3 -17.44 -2.10 -57.11
CA ARG A 3 -17.45 -2.57 -55.70
C ARG A 3 -18.04 -1.44 -54.83
N VAL A 4 -19.03 -1.65 -53.95
CA VAL A 4 -18.94 -1.94 -52.50
C VAL A 4 -17.79 -1.19 -51.79
N ASP A 5 -18.15 -0.09 -51.10
CA ASP A 5 -17.30 0.55 -50.09
C ASP A 5 -17.33 -0.31 -48.81
N THR A 6 -16.24 -1.04 -48.61
CA THR A 6 -15.86 -1.68 -47.36
C THR A 6 -15.13 -0.68 -46.47
N GLY A 7 -15.67 -0.39 -45.29
CA GLY A 7 -14.89 0.24 -44.23
C GLY A 7 -13.78 -0.66 -43.70
N PRO A 8 -12.81 -0.07 -42.99
CA PRO A 8 -12.26 -0.68 -41.78
C PRO A 8 -12.34 0.32 -40.63
N THR A 9 -13.12 0.02 -39.59
CA THR A 9 -12.67 -0.63 -38.35
C THR A 9 -11.61 0.18 -37.62
N SER A 10 -12.07 1.12 -36.79
CA SER A 10 -11.31 1.71 -35.69
C SER A 10 -10.84 0.59 -34.77
N THR A 11 -9.60 0.17 -34.92
CA THR A 11 -8.92 -0.70 -33.97
C THR A 11 -8.53 0.18 -32.80
N LYS A 12 -9.35 0.12 -31.74
CA LYS A 12 -8.96 0.49 -30.37
C LYS A 12 -7.54 -0.04 -30.14
N GLY A 13 -6.56 0.85 -30.16
CA GLY A 13 -5.23 0.56 -29.66
C GLY A 13 -5.39 0.18 -28.19
N CYS A 14 -5.18 -1.09 -27.90
CA CYS A 14 -4.91 -1.55 -26.54
C CYS A 14 -3.68 -0.79 -26.06
N PRO A 15 -3.70 -0.08 -24.91
CA PRO A 15 -2.47 0.45 -24.34
C PRO A 15 -1.67 -0.73 -23.78
N SER A 16 -0.90 -1.37 -24.65
CA SER A 16 0.07 -2.42 -24.29
C SER A 16 1.42 -1.76 -24.04
N THR A 17 1.58 -1.10 -22.90
CA THR A 17 2.90 -0.92 -22.28
C THR A 17 2.66 -0.66 -20.80
N LEU A 18 2.90 -1.68 -19.96
CA LEU A 18 3.11 -1.44 -18.53
C LEU A 18 4.27 -0.46 -18.42
N PRO A 19 4.14 0.67 -17.70
CA PRO A 19 5.23 1.63 -17.61
C PRO A 19 6.44 0.96 -16.94
N ASP A 20 7.51 0.80 -17.71
CA ASP A 20 8.81 0.21 -17.35
C ASP A 20 9.62 1.04 -16.31
N SER A 21 8.96 1.85 -15.47
CA SER A 21 9.63 2.61 -14.40
C SER A 21 8.83 2.55 -13.12
N ILE A 22 9.06 1.49 -12.34
CA ILE A 22 8.73 1.43 -10.89
C ILE A 22 9.95 1.90 -10.06
N PHE A 23 11.00 2.42 -10.71
CA PHE A 23 12.29 2.78 -10.10
C PHE A 23 12.47 4.28 -9.82
N ASP A 24 11.57 5.12 -10.33
CA ASP A 24 11.52 6.54 -9.96
C ASP A 24 10.91 6.71 -8.57
N PRO A 25 11.37 7.70 -7.79
CA PRO A 25 10.68 8.03 -6.56
C PRO A 25 9.26 8.42 -6.95
N HIS A 26 8.26 7.64 -6.52
CA HIS A 26 6.90 7.86 -7.02
C HIS A 26 6.52 9.29 -6.65
N ILE A 27 6.13 10.11 -7.62
CA ILE A 27 5.64 11.49 -7.37
C ILE A 27 4.49 11.53 -6.34
N ASN A 28 3.90 10.35 -6.06
CA ASN A 28 2.79 10.16 -5.13
C ASN A 28 3.23 9.82 -3.70
N GLY A 29 4.54 9.76 -3.39
CA GLY A 29 5.04 9.70 -2.02
C GLY A 29 5.64 8.35 -1.60
N HIS A 30 5.22 7.86 -0.44
CA HIS A 30 5.76 6.70 0.25
C HIS A 30 4.89 5.47 -0.01
N LEU A 31 5.51 4.36 -0.43
CA LEU A 31 4.78 3.12 -0.67
C LEU A 31 4.18 2.61 0.64
N VAL A 32 2.89 2.28 0.63
CA VAL A 32 2.22 1.53 1.69
C VAL A 32 2.02 0.10 1.21
N SER A 33 2.49 -0.87 1.97
CA SER A 33 2.40 -2.29 1.62
C SER A 33 2.09 -3.16 2.83
N THR A 34 1.55 -4.34 2.57
CA THR A 34 1.36 -5.40 3.56
C THR A 34 2.34 -6.52 3.28
N ARG A 35 2.99 -7.04 4.33
CA ARG A 35 3.97 -8.14 4.20
C ARG A 35 3.91 -9.06 5.41
N ILE A 36 4.32 -10.31 5.20
CA ILE A 36 4.64 -11.24 6.29
C ILE A 36 6.09 -10.96 6.67
N TYR A 37 6.35 -10.65 7.93
CA TYR A 37 7.70 -10.37 8.41
C TYR A 37 8.45 -11.69 8.60
N ASN A 38 9.63 -11.83 7.99
CA ASN A 38 10.29 -13.12 7.89
C ASN A 38 10.74 -13.71 9.24
N TYR A 39 10.96 -12.86 10.24
CA TYR A 39 11.46 -13.30 11.54
C TYR A 39 10.42 -14.08 12.36
N ASP A 40 9.15 -13.65 12.33
CA ASP A 40 8.09 -14.22 13.18
C ASP A 40 6.84 -14.64 12.41
N LEU A 41 6.85 -14.50 11.08
CA LEU A 41 5.77 -14.86 10.18
C LEU A 41 4.46 -14.10 10.44
N ILE A 42 4.53 -12.93 11.07
CA ILE A 42 3.35 -12.10 11.35
C ILE A 42 3.13 -11.11 10.21
N THR A 43 1.87 -10.97 9.79
CA THR A 43 1.45 -9.96 8.82
C THR A 43 1.52 -8.56 9.44
N ARG A 44 2.18 -7.63 8.74
CA ARG A 44 2.38 -6.24 9.15
C ARG A 44 2.11 -5.26 8.02
N LEU A 45 1.85 -3.99 8.37
CA LEU A 45 1.67 -2.88 7.43
C LEU A 45 2.94 -2.02 7.45
N PHE A 46 3.40 -1.63 6.27
CA PHE A 46 4.65 -0.90 6.10
C PHE A 46 4.39 0.39 5.35
N ILE A 47 5.04 1.48 5.77
CA ILE A 47 5.20 2.69 4.94
C ILE A 47 6.69 2.95 4.71
N HIS A 48 7.06 2.97 3.43
CA HIS A 48 8.43 2.97 2.96
C HIS A 48 8.97 4.40 2.87
N LEU A 49 10.03 4.70 3.61
CA LEU A 49 10.63 6.04 3.62
C LEU A 49 11.42 6.34 2.37
N SER A 50 11.97 5.32 1.72
CA SER A 50 12.45 5.49 0.36
C SER A 50 11.22 5.76 -0.51
N GLN A 51 11.20 6.90 -1.18
CA GLN A 51 10.22 7.18 -2.23
C GLN A 51 10.26 6.14 -3.37
N LYS A 52 11.19 5.17 -3.31
CA LYS A 52 11.44 4.09 -4.26
C LYS A 52 11.22 2.72 -3.61
N ALA A 53 10.68 1.77 -4.35
CA ALA A 53 10.61 0.36 -3.98
C ALA A 53 11.94 -0.36 -4.36
N ILE A 54 13.05 -0.01 -3.72
CA ILE A 54 14.36 -0.63 -3.97
C ILE A 54 14.77 -1.56 -2.83
N THR A 55 15.62 -2.55 -3.13
CA THR A 55 16.30 -3.37 -2.13
C THR A 55 17.09 -2.47 -1.18
N ASN A 56 16.91 -2.69 0.12
CA ASN A 56 17.42 -1.88 1.22
C ASN A 56 16.74 -0.51 1.39
N HIS A 57 15.66 -0.51 2.17
CA HIS A 57 14.89 0.68 2.48
C HIS A 57 14.46 0.70 3.94
N LYS A 58 14.23 1.91 4.45
CA LYS A 58 13.71 2.12 5.81
C LYS A 58 12.20 2.15 5.79
N CYS A 59 11.54 1.43 6.70
CA CYS A 59 10.08 1.42 6.82
C CYS A 59 9.62 1.68 8.24
N TYR A 60 8.57 2.48 8.41
CA TYR A 60 7.76 2.32 9.61
C TYR A 60 6.95 1.04 9.48
N VAL A 61 6.88 0.28 10.56
CA VAL A 61 6.24 -1.03 10.60
C VAL A 61 5.13 -1.00 11.64
N TYR A 62 3.92 -1.38 11.24
CA TYR A 62 2.75 -1.44 12.11
C TYR A 62 2.30 -2.89 12.31
N SER A 63 2.13 -3.27 13.56
CA SER A 63 1.62 -4.59 13.97
C SER A 63 0.75 -4.48 15.20
N TYR A 64 -0.11 -5.48 15.41
CA TYR A 64 -0.86 -5.59 16.65
C TYR A 64 0.04 -6.13 17.78
N ASP A 65 0.08 -5.39 18.89
CA ASP A 65 0.76 -5.76 20.13
C ASP A 65 -0.28 -6.31 21.11
N VAL A 66 -0.20 -7.61 21.37
CA VAL A 66 -1.11 -8.33 22.26
C VAL A 66 -1.01 -7.84 23.71
N ALA A 67 0.20 -7.48 24.17
CA ALA A 67 0.41 -7.04 25.54
C ALA A 67 -0.19 -5.64 25.78
N ARG A 68 -0.17 -4.78 24.76
CA ARG A 68 -0.78 -3.43 24.80
C ARG A 68 -2.22 -3.39 24.32
N GLN A 69 -2.72 -4.50 23.77
CA GLN A 69 -4.02 -4.58 23.07
C GLN A 69 -4.18 -3.47 22.02
N GLY A 70 -3.11 -3.16 21.29
CA GLY A 70 -3.00 -1.95 20.50
C GLY A 70 -2.18 -2.12 19.23
N ILE A 71 -2.34 -1.22 18.25
CA ILE A 71 -1.43 -1.15 17.11
C ILE A 71 -0.19 -0.35 17.52
N THR A 72 0.98 -0.93 17.30
CA THR A 72 2.26 -0.29 17.58
C THR A 72 2.97 -0.02 16.26
N GLY A 73 3.46 1.21 16.11
CA GLY A 73 4.39 1.59 15.05
C GLY A 73 5.82 1.48 15.57
N VAL A 74 6.63 0.66 14.93
CA VAL A 74 8.07 0.59 15.18
C VAL A 74 8.77 1.66 14.33
N PRO A 75 9.72 2.42 14.89
CA PRO A 75 10.54 3.36 14.13
C PRO A 75 11.24 2.71 12.94
N PRO A 76 11.70 3.50 11.97
CA PRO A 76 12.20 2.98 10.72
C PRO A 76 13.47 2.16 10.85
N GLU A 77 13.36 0.86 10.57
CA GLU A 77 14.47 -0.09 10.49
C GLU A 77 14.77 -0.48 9.03
N GLU A 78 15.98 -0.96 8.76
CA GLU A 78 16.34 -1.52 7.45
C GLU A 78 15.53 -2.79 7.20
N SER A 79 14.81 -2.82 6.09
CA SER A 79 14.02 -3.97 5.68
C SER A 79 14.67 -4.62 4.47
N GLU A 80 15.24 -5.81 4.66
CA GLU A 80 15.74 -6.67 3.57
C GLU A 80 14.60 -7.43 2.86
N ASP A 81 13.37 -7.31 3.36
CA ASP A 81 12.26 -8.15 2.95
C ASP A 81 11.60 -7.71 1.62
N SER A 82 11.09 -8.70 0.88
CA SER A 82 10.35 -8.52 -0.38
C SER A 82 8.89 -8.11 -0.14
N THR A 83 8.33 -7.29 -1.03
CA THR A 83 6.92 -6.86 -0.95
C THR A 83 5.98 -8.03 -1.26
N VAL A 84 5.06 -8.36 -0.34
CA VAL A 84 3.99 -9.34 -0.60
C VAL A 84 2.83 -8.69 -1.34
N GLN A 85 2.37 -7.52 -0.87
CA GLN A 85 1.26 -6.80 -1.50
C GLN A 85 1.40 -5.29 -1.34
N GLU A 86 1.48 -4.59 -2.46
CA GLU A 86 1.38 -3.13 -2.49
C GLU A 86 -0.07 -2.71 -2.30
N ARG A 87 -0.30 -1.66 -1.51
CA ARG A 87 -1.65 -1.13 -1.21
C ARG A 87 -1.89 0.22 -1.85
N GLY A 88 -0.87 1.04 -1.92
CA GLY A 88 -0.96 2.39 -2.45
C GLY A 88 0.22 3.24 -2.05
N TRP A 89 0.10 4.54 -2.26
CA TRP A 89 1.12 5.54 -1.95
C TRP A 89 0.54 6.61 -1.05
N PHE A 90 1.29 7.00 -0.02
CA PHE A 90 0.91 8.06 0.91
C PHE A 90 1.97 9.15 0.96
N ARG A 91 1.58 10.42 0.80
CA ARG A 91 2.54 11.53 0.62
C ARG A 91 3.31 11.94 1.87
N ASP A 92 2.66 11.89 3.03
CA ASP A 92 3.23 12.43 4.28
C ASP A 92 3.25 11.34 5.35
N VAL A 93 4.46 10.91 5.73
CA VAL A 93 4.66 9.85 6.72
C VAL A 93 4.20 10.27 8.12
N ALA A 94 4.38 11.53 8.49
CA ALA A 94 3.99 12.01 9.82
C ALA A 94 2.46 11.99 9.96
N VAL A 95 1.75 12.46 8.94
CA VAL A 95 0.29 12.38 8.87
C VAL A 95 -0.17 10.92 8.83
N PHE A 96 0.46 10.07 8.03
CA PHE A 96 0.13 8.63 7.98
C PHE A 96 0.29 7.96 9.34
N THR A 97 1.39 8.26 10.03
CA THR A 97 1.67 7.72 11.37
C THR A 97 0.60 8.17 12.36
N GLN A 98 0.23 9.45 12.33
CA GLN A 98 -0.85 9.97 13.17
C GLN A 98 -2.20 9.30 12.87
N ILE A 99 -2.52 9.07 11.59
CA ILE A 99 -3.74 8.35 11.21
C ILE A 99 -3.70 6.93 11.77
N CYS A 100 -2.61 6.18 11.54
CA CYS A 100 -2.47 4.81 12.03
C CYS A 100 -2.62 4.70 13.55
N THR A 101 -1.99 5.62 14.30
CA THR A 101 -2.07 5.65 15.77
C THR A 101 -3.48 5.95 16.28
N ASN A 102 -4.25 6.79 15.58
CA ASN A 102 -5.58 7.19 16.01
C ASN A 102 -6.71 6.34 15.40
N HIS A 103 -6.40 5.47 14.44
CA HIS A 103 -7.41 4.65 13.77
C HIS A 103 -7.97 3.60 14.74
N ALA A 104 -9.30 3.48 14.77
CA ALA A 104 -10.00 2.63 15.71
C ALA A 104 -9.60 1.15 15.55
N ILE A 105 -9.34 0.48 16.66
CA ILE A 105 -9.01 -0.95 16.67
C ILE A 105 -10.31 -1.75 16.81
N PRO A 106 -10.66 -2.58 15.82
CA PRO A 106 -11.86 -3.39 15.89
C PRO A 106 -11.69 -4.55 16.88
N ASN A 107 -12.81 -5.10 17.34
CA ASN A 107 -12.80 -6.35 18.10
C ASN A 107 -12.45 -7.53 17.17
N GLY A 108 -11.83 -8.57 17.71
CA GLY A 108 -11.53 -9.80 16.99
C GLY A 108 -11.26 -10.96 17.95
N GLN A 109 -11.27 -12.20 17.43
CA GLN A 109 -11.05 -13.40 18.24
C GLN A 109 -9.56 -13.69 18.39
N THR A 110 -8.76 -13.35 17.38
CA THR A 110 -7.30 -13.54 17.36
C THR A 110 -6.53 -12.25 17.05
N PRO A 111 -5.27 -12.13 17.48
CA PRO A 111 -4.40 -10.99 17.14
C PRO A 111 -4.28 -10.72 15.64
N GLU A 112 -4.21 -11.79 14.84
CA GLU A 112 -4.11 -11.69 13.39
C GLU A 112 -5.40 -11.11 12.78
N GLU A 113 -6.57 -11.58 13.20
CA GLU A 113 -7.85 -11.03 12.74
C GLU A 113 -8.03 -9.56 13.15
N ILE A 114 -7.63 -9.19 14.38
CA ILE A 114 -7.68 -7.79 14.83
C ILE A 114 -6.82 -6.92 13.92
N PHE A 115 -5.60 -7.35 13.62
CA PHE A 115 -4.71 -6.63 12.72
C PHE A 115 -5.28 -6.52 11.30
N ILE A 116 -5.79 -7.61 10.74
CA ILE A 116 -6.36 -7.66 9.38
C ILE A 116 -7.57 -6.71 9.29
N HIS A 117 -8.50 -6.78 10.24
CA HIS A 117 -9.67 -5.89 10.26
C HIS A 117 -9.27 -4.43 10.45
N TRP A 118 -8.32 -4.14 11.34
CA TRP A 118 -7.79 -2.78 11.52
C TRP A 118 -7.18 -2.25 10.21
N ARG A 119 -6.33 -3.05 9.55
CA ARG A 119 -5.67 -2.70 8.29
C ARG A 119 -6.70 -2.41 7.20
N ASP A 120 -7.67 -3.29 7.02
CA ASP A 120 -8.65 -3.16 5.94
C ASP A 120 -9.55 -1.94 6.17
N SER A 121 -9.99 -1.71 7.41
CA SER A 121 -10.72 -0.50 7.80
C SER A 121 -9.90 0.78 7.63
N LEU A 122 -8.61 0.75 7.95
CA LEU A 122 -7.70 1.88 7.73
C LEU A 122 -7.61 2.21 6.25
N LEU A 123 -7.39 1.20 5.40
CA LEU A 123 -7.27 1.38 3.97
C LEU A 123 -8.57 1.94 3.36
N GLU A 124 -9.73 1.46 3.81
CA GLU A 124 -11.04 2.01 3.41
C GLU A 124 -11.23 3.46 3.86
N PHE A 125 -10.79 3.79 5.09
CA PHE A 125 -10.79 5.17 5.59
C PHE A 125 -9.91 6.08 4.72
N LEU A 126 -8.74 5.60 4.30
CA LEU A 126 -7.84 6.34 3.40
C LEU A 126 -8.47 6.54 2.03
N ASP A 127 -9.10 5.50 1.47
CA ASP A 127 -9.82 5.58 0.19
C ASP A 127 -10.96 6.59 0.24
N THR A 128 -11.68 6.66 1.37
CA THR A 128 -12.84 7.55 1.52
C THR A 128 -12.44 9.00 1.81
N ASN A 129 -11.42 9.22 2.64
CA ASN A 129 -11.13 10.55 3.21
C ASN A 129 -9.88 11.22 2.64
N ASN A 130 -8.99 10.48 1.96
CA ASN A 130 -7.68 10.98 1.54
C ASN A 130 -7.37 10.74 0.05
N SER A 131 -8.29 10.10 -0.69
CA SER A 131 -8.13 9.81 -2.11
C SER A 131 -8.02 11.08 -2.95
N GLY A 132 -7.08 11.09 -3.90
CA GLY A 132 -6.80 12.23 -4.78
C GLY A 132 -5.97 13.35 -4.14
N GLY A 133 -5.65 13.23 -2.85
CA GLY A 133 -4.80 14.17 -2.10
C GLY A 133 -3.54 13.48 -1.57
N LEU A 134 -3.61 13.03 -0.33
CA LEU A 134 -2.50 12.39 0.38
C LEU A 134 -2.35 10.91 0.03
N TRP A 135 -3.44 10.24 -0.38
CA TRP A 135 -3.49 8.80 -0.63
C TRP A 135 -3.79 8.51 -2.11
N THR A 136 -3.08 7.54 -2.66
CA THR A 136 -3.32 6.98 -3.99
C THR A 136 -3.35 5.46 -3.91
N ARG A 137 -4.52 4.86 -4.13
CA ARG A 137 -4.70 3.41 -4.13
C ARG A 137 -4.01 2.77 -5.34
N ILE A 138 -3.37 1.62 -5.13
CA ILE A 138 -2.97 0.71 -6.23
C ILE A 138 -4.09 -0.34 -6.38
N ASN A 139 -4.55 -0.53 -7.62
CA ASN A 139 -5.59 -1.50 -7.98
C ASN A 139 -5.04 -2.93 -8.06
#